data_AF-A0A932XVE7-F1
#
_entry.id   AF-A0A932XVE7-F1
#
_cell.length_a   1.000
_cell.length_b   1.000
_cell.length_c   1.000
_cell.angle_alpha   90.00
_cell.angle_beta   90.00
_cell.angle_gamma   90.00
#
_symmetry.space_group_name_H-M   'P 1'
#
loop_
_entity.id
_entity.type
_entity.pdbx_description
1 polymer ?
#
loop_
_entity_poly.entity_id
_entity_poly.type
_entity_poly.pdbx_seq_one_letter_code
_entity_poly.pdbx_strand_id
1 'polypeptide(L)' 'IKPHSQRVFTLANGATTARPVGDALFTYQGHQAASPVIFGQPKDSHLLGTVTLESLGFILDPLQRELRQLPMNLVAFR' A
#
# COMPACT_ATOMS: atom_id res chain seq x y z
N ILE A 1 -9.35 11.71 -3.43
CA ILE A 1 -7.90 11.61 -3.75
C ILE A 1 -7.71 12.05 -5.20
N LYS A 2 -6.71 12.89 -5.50
CA LYS A 2 -6.39 13.32 -6.87
C LYS A 2 -5.10 12.64 -7.34
N PRO A 3 -5.00 12.18 -8.60
CA PRO A 3 -3.74 11.65 -9.13
C PRO A 3 -2.68 12.76 -9.27
N HIS A 4 -1.42 12.44 -8.98
CA HIS A 4 -0.28 13.34 -9.17
C HIS A 4 0.75 12.78 -10.17
N SER A 5 0.66 11.50 -10.55
CA SER A 5 1.59 10.88 -11.50
C SER A 5 0.96 9.72 -12.26
N GLN A 6 1.67 9.17 -13.24
CA GLN A 6 1.37 7.89 -13.86
C GLN A 6 2.56 6.94 -13.75
N ARG A 7 2.28 5.64 -13.64
CA ARG A 7 3.29 4.58 -13.64
C ARG A 7 2.86 3.40 -14.50
N VAL A 8 3.83 2.68 -15.04
CA VAL A 8 3.61 1.43 -15.78
C VAL A 8 3.75 0.25 -14.81
N PHE A 9 2.79 -0.67 -14.87
CA PHE A 9 2.72 -1.87 -14.04
C PHE A 9 2.67 -3.11 -14.93
N THR A 10 3.20 -4.22 -14.42
CA THR A 10 3.07 -5.54 -15.05
C THR A 10 1.97 -6.30 -14.34
N LEU A 11 0.97 -6.74 -15.08
CA LEU A 11 -0.14 -7.55 -14.59
C LEU A 11 0.29 -9.00 -14.40
N ALA A 12 -0.49 -9.77 -13.65
CA ALA A 12 -0.21 -11.18 -13.38
C ALA A 12 -0.15 -12.06 -14.65
N ASN A 13 -0.78 -11.62 -15.75
CA ASN A 13 -0.73 -12.29 -17.05
C ASN A 13 0.47 -11.82 -17.92
N GLY A 14 1.39 -11.02 -17.38
CA GLY A 14 2.57 -10.49 -18.07
C GLY A 14 2.31 -9.25 -18.94
N ALA A 15 1.06 -8.82 -19.11
CA ALA A 15 0.76 -7.59 -19.86
C ALA A 15 1.16 -6.34 -19.06
N THR A 16 1.63 -5.30 -19.75
CA THR A 16 1.92 -4.00 -19.11
C THR A 16 0.75 -3.05 -19.22
N THR A 17 0.55 -2.21 -18.21
CA THR A 17 -0.50 -1.18 -18.23
C THR A 17 -0.09 0.09 -17.49
N ALA A 18 -0.49 1.25 -18.01
CA ALA A 18 -0.28 2.53 -17.32
C ALA A 18 -1.47 2.83 -16.40
N ARG A 19 -1.19 3.31 -15.19
CA ARG A 19 -2.22 3.73 -14.22
C ARG A 19 -1.85 5.07 -13.58
N PRO A 20 -2.83 5.95 -13.32
CA PRO A 20 -2.62 7.09 -12.44
C PRO A 20 -2.29 6.63 -11.02
N VAL A 21 -1.46 7.41 -10.34
CA VAL A 21 -1.06 7.21 -8.94
C VAL A 21 -1.33 8.49 -8.15
N GLY A 22 -1.84 8.33 -6.93
CA GLY A 22 -2.11 9.39 -5.96
C GLY A 22 -1.63 8.98 -4.57
N ASP A 23 -1.85 9.83 -3.58
CA ASP A 23 -1.60 9.51 -2.18
C ASP A 23 -2.89 9.60 -1.36
N ALA A 24 -3.06 8.69 -0.41
CA ALA A 24 -4.22 8.65 0.48
C ALA A 24 -3.79 8.47 1.94
N LEU A 25 -4.59 9.02 2.85
CA LEU A 25 -4.53 8.70 4.27
C LEU A 25 -5.39 7.47 4.54
N PHE A 26 -4.79 6.46 5.16
CA PHE A 26 -5.43 5.24 5.60
C PHE A 26 -5.56 5.23 7.11
N THR A 27 -6.64 4.62 7.60
CA THR A 27 -6.85 4.36 9.03
C THR A 27 -7.23 2.90 9.24
N TYR A 28 -6.57 2.26 10.21
CA TYR A 28 -6.84 0.88 10.59
C TYR A 28 -6.42 0.63 12.04
N GLN A 29 -7.30 0.04 12.85
CA GLN A 29 -7.07 -0.25 14.27
C GLN A 29 -6.49 0.92 15.09
N GLY A 30 -6.90 2.15 14.80
CA GLY A 30 -6.41 3.36 15.49
C GLY A 30 -5.07 3.91 14.96
N HIS A 31 -4.41 3.21 14.03
CA HIS A 31 -3.24 3.71 13.31
C HIS A 31 -3.68 4.55 12.11
N GLN A 32 -2.94 5.63 11.81
CA GLN A 32 -3.15 6.47 10.64
C GLN A 32 -1.82 6.70 9.92
N ALA A 33 -1.80 6.49 8.61
CA ALA A 33 -0.61 6.74 7.80
C ALA A 33 -0.96 7.05 6.34
N ALA A 34 -0.05 7.74 5.66
CA ALA A 34 -0.16 7.99 4.23
C ALA A 34 0.46 6.84 3.42
N SER A 35 -0.13 6.52 2.27
CA SER A 35 0.42 5.54 1.33
C SER A 35 -0.03 5.85 -0.11
N PRO A 36 0.77 5.51 -1.13
CA PRO A 36 0.36 5.65 -2.52
C PRO A 36 -0.83 4.74 -2.86
N VAL A 37 -1.67 5.22 -3.76
CA VAL A 37 -2.81 4.49 -4.34
C VAL A 37 -2.72 4.45 -5.85
N ILE A 38 -3.06 3.30 -6.43
CA ILE A 38 -3.16 3.11 -7.87
C ILE A 38 -4.64 3.21 -8.23
N PHE A 39 -4.98 4.08 -9.18
CA PHE A 39 -6.36 4.24 -9.63
C PHE A 39 -6.72 3.09 -10.57
N GLY A 40 -7.47 2.10 -10.06
CA GLY A 40 -7.90 0.92 -10.81
C GLY A 40 -8.97 1.20 -11.87
N GLN A 41 -9.22 0.20 -12.71
CA GLN A 41 -10.26 0.16 -13.73
C GLN A 41 -11.44 -0.72 -13.28
N PRO A 42 -12.61 -0.63 -13.95
CA PRO A 42 -13.69 -1.58 -13.71
C PRO A 42 -13.19 -3.02 -13.85
N LYS A 43 -13.53 -3.88 -12.89
CA LYS A 43 -13.10 -5.29 -12.73
C LYS A 43 -11.71 -5.51 -12.14
N ASP A 44 -10.92 -4.47 -11.87
CA ASP A 44 -9.70 -4.62 -11.08
C ASP A 44 -10.05 -4.99 -9.63
N SER A 45 -9.27 -5.88 -9.00
CA SER A 45 -9.47 -6.22 -7.60
C SER A 45 -9.05 -5.07 -6.68
N HIS A 46 -9.79 -4.88 -5.58
CA HIS A 46 -9.36 -4.00 -4.50
C HIS A 46 -8.29 -4.71 -3.67
N LEU A 47 -7.05 -4.26 -3.80
CA LEU A 47 -5.90 -4.86 -3.11
C LEU A 47 -5.29 -3.85 -2.15
N LEU A 48 -4.91 -4.32 -0.97
CA LEU A 48 -4.09 -3.57 -0.01
C LEU A 48 -2.64 -4.02 -0.16
N GLY A 49 -1.76 -3.11 -0.57
CA GLY A 49 -0.35 -3.40 -0.75
C GLY A 49 0.43 -3.40 0.58
N THR A 50 1.61 -4.04 0.56
CA THR A 50 2.52 -4.08 1.71
C THR A 50 2.97 -2.70 2.16
N VAL A 51 3.22 -1.78 1.21
CA VAL A 51 3.60 -0.38 1.52
C VAL A 51 2.59 0.28 2.46
N THR A 52 1.29 0.09 2.21
CA THR A 52 0.25 0.64 3.09
C THR A 52 0.27 0.00 4.48
N LEU A 53 0.46 -1.32 4.56
CA LEU A 53 0.54 -2.04 5.83
C LEU A 53 1.76 -1.58 6.64
N GLU A 54 2.93 -1.50 6.01
CA GLU A 54 4.18 -1.06 6.63
C GLU A 54 4.08 0.39 7.13
N SER A 55 3.52 1.29 6.32
CA SER A 55 3.24 2.67 6.74
C SER A 55 2.33 2.73 7.98
N LEU A 56 1.38 1.80 8.11
CA LEU A 56 0.48 1.69 9.28
C LEU A 56 1.14 0.99 10.48
N GLY A 57 2.35 0.46 10.34
CA GLY A 57 3.04 -0.29 11.40
C GLY A 57 2.63 -1.77 11.47
N PHE A 58 2.22 -2.36 10.35
CA PHE A 58 1.84 -3.77 10.24
C PHE A 58 2.66 -4.52 9.18
N ILE A 59 2.72 -5.83 9.33
CA ILE A 59 3.22 -6.78 8.33
C ILE A 59 2.24 -7.95 8.22
N LEU A 60 2.07 -8.49 7.01
CA LEU A 60 1.25 -9.67 6.79
C LEU A 60 2.06 -10.94 7.11
N ASP A 61 1.54 -11.79 8.00
CA ASP A 61 1.93 -13.19 8.10
C ASP A 61 1.15 -13.99 7.05
N PRO A 62 1.78 -14.44 5.94
CA PRO A 62 1.06 -15.10 4.85
C PRO A 62 0.63 -16.54 5.19
N LEU A 63 1.28 -17.17 6.20
CA LEU A 63 0.97 -18.54 6.60
C LEU A 63 -0.28 -18.57 7.48
N GLN A 64 -0.36 -17.64 8.45
CA GLN A 64 -1.52 -17.51 9.33
C GLN A 64 -2.62 -16.58 8.75
N ARG A 65 -2.28 -15.79 7.73
CA ARG A 65 -3.15 -14.77 7.11
C ARG A 65 -3.61 -13.70 8.10
N GLU A 66 -2.69 -13.30 8.98
CA GLU A 66 -2.94 -12.31 10.04
C GLU A 66 -2.01 -11.11 9.87
N LEU A 67 -2.47 -9.93 10.29
CA LEU A 67 -1.62 -8.75 10.41
C LEU A 67 -0.92 -8.77 11.76
N ARG A 68 0.41 -8.73 11.74
CA ARG A 68 1.26 -8.61 12.92
C ARG A 68 1.81 -7.20 13.01
N GLN A 69 2.14 -6.76 14.22
CA GLN A 69 2.79 -5.48 14.42
C GLN A 69 4.21 -5.49 13.85
N LEU A 70 4.53 -4.47 13.05
CA LEU A 70 5.88 -4.23 12.55
C LEU A 70 6.64 -3.38 13.57
N PRO A 71 7.80 -3.82 14.09
CA PRO A 71 8.61 -2.99 14.99
C PRO A 71 9.08 -1.71 14.29
N MET A 72 8.73 -0.55 14.84
CA MET A 72 9.11 0.76 14.31
C MET A 72 10.27 1.32 15.14
N ASN A 73 11.49 1.17 14.63
CA ASN A 73 12.69 1.68 15.27
C ASN A 73 13.03 3.08 14.72
N LEU A 74 13.17 4.06 15.61
CA LEU A 74 13.70 5.37 15.26
C LEU A 74 15.12 5.49 15.81
N VAL A 75 16.09 5.78 14.93
CA VAL A 75 17.46 6.08 15.38
C VAL A 75 17.48 7.51 15.93
N ALA A 76 17.85 7.64 17.20
CA ALA A 76 18.14 8.92 17.82
C ALA A 76 19.65 9.06 18.01
N PHE A 77 20.26 10.06 17.37
CA PHE A 77 21.61 10.49 17.70
C PHE A 77 21.54 11.50 18.84
N ARG A 78 22.41 11.34 19.84
CA ARG A 78 22.61 12.32 20.92
C ARG A 78 23.59 13.38 20.47
#